data_AF-A0A077Q1I5-F1
#
_entry.id   AF-A0A077Q1I5-F1
#
_cell.length_a   1.000
_cell.length_b   1.000
_cell.length_c   1.000
_cell.angle_alpha   90.00
_cell.angle_beta   90.00
_cell.angle_gamma   90.00
#
_symmetry.space_group_name_H-M   'P 1'
#
loop_
_entity.id
_entity.type
_entity.pdbx_description
1 polymer ?
#
loop_
_entity_poly.entity_id
_entity_poly.type
_entity_poly.pdbx_seq_one_letter_code
_entity_poly.pdbx_strand_id
1 'polypeptide(L)'
;MVKSTMLLVLAVFLGAGIVILIQWMRPPTEDPYFFLNPKPTTLGGYHAIETPIELYKKGEKVELVFWKVPQPTPKLFYLLPANTPSPKIRLNIKTRKDSNLGFYISDIFRDNGPIHDIKDKPILDIKIYKINDDLTETIVYKKIHTKITSSSGWKGNNLFSLVDFGTPYLYGQYRLTAEVLADLSALKIDNLSYSIYIEQYAIK
;
A
#
# COMPACT_ATOMS: atom_id res chain seq x y z
N MET A 1 -49.44 30.03 13.74
CA MET A 1 -48.95 28.85 14.50
C MET A 1 -48.56 27.67 13.61
N VAL A 2 -49.42 27.17 12.72
CA VAL A 2 -49.21 25.93 11.92
C VAL A 2 -47.88 25.88 11.12
N LYS A 3 -47.47 26.98 10.46
CA LYS A 3 -46.23 27.01 9.67
C LYS A 3 -44.96 26.78 10.50
N SER A 4 -44.89 27.30 11.73
CA SER A 4 -43.73 27.15 12.61
C SER A 4 -43.62 25.72 13.14
N THR A 5 -44.75 25.11 13.50
CA THR A 5 -44.80 23.72 13.97
C THR A 5 -44.43 22.74 12.86
N MET A 6 -44.88 22.98 11.62
CA MET A 6 -44.52 22.15 10.47
C MET A 6 -43.03 22.23 10.12
N LEU A 7 -42.42 23.42 10.24
CA LEU A 7 -40.99 23.63 10.03
C LEU A 7 -40.14 22.93 11.10
N LEU A 8 -40.61 22.96 12.35
CA LEU A 8 -39.95 22.29 13.47
C LEU A 8 -40.00 20.77 13.31
N VAL A 9 -41.15 20.21 12.90
CA VAL A 9 -41.30 18.79 12.61
C VAL A 9 -40.37 18.36 11.45
N LEU A 10 -40.30 19.14 10.37
CA LEU A 10 -39.38 18.87 9.26
C LEU A 10 -37.92 18.87 9.73
N ALA A 11 -37.52 19.83 10.57
CA ALA A 11 -36.18 19.91 11.12
C ALA A 11 -35.83 18.70 11.99
N VAL A 12 -36.77 18.20 12.80
CA VAL A 12 -36.58 16.98 13.60
C VAL A 12 -36.43 15.75 12.70
N PHE A 13 -37.26 15.60 11.66
CA PHE A 13 -37.14 14.49 10.71
C PHE A 13 -35.83 14.52 9.93
N LEU A 14 -35.38 15.70 9.49
CA LEU A 14 -34.09 15.85 8.82
C LEU A 14 -32.93 15.53 9.77
N GLY A 15 -32.97 16.04 11.01
CA GLY A 15 -31.96 15.75 12.02
C GLY A 15 -31.87 14.26 12.36
N ALA A 16 -33.02 13.62 12.63
CA ALA A 16 -33.08 12.19 12.91
C ALA A 16 -32.64 11.34 11.70
N GLY A 17 -33.07 11.72 10.49
CA GLY A 17 -32.67 11.05 9.25
C GLY A 17 -31.17 11.11 9.01
N ILE A 18 -30.54 12.26 9.25
CA ILE A 18 -29.07 12.41 9.14
C ILE A 18 -28.35 11.53 10.16
N VAL A 19 -28.81 11.48 11.41
CA VAL A 19 -28.20 10.63 12.45
C VAL A 19 -28.34 9.14 12.11
N ILE A 20 -29.52 8.70 11.67
CA ILE A 20 -29.75 7.33 11.23
C ILE A 20 -28.86 6.98 10.05
N LEU A 21 -28.72 7.90 9.07
CA LEU A 21 -27.84 7.71 7.92
C LEU A 21 -26.38 7.59 8.36
N ILE A 22 -25.89 8.42 9.28
CA ILE A 22 -24.53 8.34 9.81
C ILE A 22 -24.29 7.01 10.54
N GLN A 23 -25.22 6.59 11.40
CA GLN A 23 -25.11 5.31 12.12
C GLN A 23 -25.18 4.12 11.15
N TRP A 24 -26.04 4.19 10.14
CA TRP A 24 -26.13 3.17 9.10
C TRP A 24 -24.84 3.13 8.28
N MET A 25 -24.27 4.26 7.88
CA MET A 25 -23.02 4.35 7.10
C MET A 25 -21.76 3.98 7.91
N ARG A 26 -21.84 3.92 9.23
CA ARG A 26 -20.69 3.57 10.07
C ARG A 26 -20.16 2.18 9.67
N PRO A 27 -18.88 2.06 9.29
CA PRO A 27 -18.30 0.76 9.02
C PRO A 27 -18.32 -0.11 10.29
N PRO A 28 -18.33 -1.45 10.15
CA PRO A 28 -18.14 -2.34 11.29
C PRO A 28 -16.86 -1.93 12.02
N THR A 29 -16.96 -1.63 13.32
CA THR A 29 -15.82 -1.18 14.13
C THR A 29 -14.94 -2.33 14.61
N GLU A 30 -15.39 -3.57 14.44
CA GLU A 30 -14.64 -4.76 14.81
C GLU A 30 -13.80 -5.23 13.61
N ASP A 31 -12.50 -5.36 13.85
CA ASP A 31 -11.54 -5.90 12.87
C ASP A 31 -11.80 -7.41 12.68
N PRO A 32 -12.37 -7.86 11.54
CA PRO A 32 -12.67 -9.27 11.32
C PRO A 32 -11.40 -10.13 11.20
N TYR A 33 -10.22 -9.49 11.08
CA TYR A 33 -8.93 -10.14 10.91
C TYR A 33 -8.02 -9.98 12.13
N PHE A 34 -8.60 -9.75 13.31
CA PHE A 34 -7.85 -9.51 14.55
C PHE A 34 -6.82 -10.61 14.88
N PHE A 35 -7.03 -11.83 14.38
CA PHE A 35 -6.18 -13.01 14.60
C PHE A 35 -5.04 -13.17 13.56
N LEU A 36 -5.04 -12.39 12.47
CA LEU A 36 -4.02 -12.50 11.43
C LEU A 36 -2.76 -11.71 11.76
N ASN A 37 -1.60 -12.30 11.45
CA ASN A 37 -0.30 -11.65 11.53
C ASN A 37 0.51 -11.92 10.24
N PRO A 38 1.16 -10.91 9.62
CA PRO A 38 0.98 -9.48 9.87
C PRO A 38 -0.46 -9.03 9.62
N LYS A 39 -0.92 -8.06 10.41
CA LYS A 39 -2.30 -7.55 10.33
C LYS A 39 -2.60 -7.02 8.93
N PRO A 40 -3.73 -7.40 8.32
CA PRO A 40 -4.16 -6.75 7.11
C PRO A 40 -4.73 -5.35 7.39
N THR A 41 -4.68 -4.44 6.41
CA THR A 41 -5.45 -3.18 6.52
C THR A 41 -6.93 -3.51 6.50
N THR A 42 -7.71 -2.82 7.31
CA THR A 42 -9.18 -2.85 7.27
C THR A 42 -9.74 -1.44 7.19
N LEU A 43 -11.01 -1.31 6.79
CA LEU A 43 -11.71 -0.01 6.85
C LEU A 43 -11.72 0.52 8.27
N GLY A 44 -11.01 1.62 8.53
CA GLY A 44 -10.89 2.24 9.85
C GLY A 44 -9.57 1.97 10.58
N GLY A 45 -8.70 1.11 10.04
CA GLY A 45 -7.36 0.83 10.56
C GLY A 45 -6.36 0.63 9.41
N TYR A 46 -5.59 1.67 9.10
CA TYR A 46 -4.53 1.59 8.09
C TYR A 46 -3.34 0.78 8.64
N HIS A 47 -3.16 -0.45 8.15
CA HIS A 47 -2.06 -1.33 8.53
C HIS A 47 -1.20 -1.66 7.31
N ALA A 48 -0.18 -0.84 7.10
CA ALA A 48 0.83 -1.16 6.10
C ALA A 48 1.90 -2.09 6.70
N ILE A 49 2.37 -3.02 5.88
CA ILE A 49 3.55 -3.82 6.21
C ILE A 49 4.75 -3.06 5.66
N GLU A 50 5.72 -2.79 6.52
CA GLU A 50 6.94 -2.10 6.13
C GLU A 50 8.15 -2.89 6.62
N THR A 51 8.97 -3.37 5.67
CA THR A 51 10.17 -4.16 5.97
C THR A 51 11.39 -3.45 5.40
N PRO A 52 12.39 -3.08 6.22
CA PRO A 52 13.60 -2.41 5.74
C PRO A 52 14.35 -3.25 4.70
N ILE A 53 15.00 -2.57 3.74
CA ILE A 53 15.86 -3.20 2.73
C ILE A 53 17.07 -2.30 2.46
N GLU A 54 18.27 -2.87 2.37
CA GLU A 54 19.47 -2.11 1.97
C GLU A 54 19.59 -2.05 0.44
N LEU A 55 18.90 -1.10 -0.20
CA LEU A 55 18.96 -0.95 -1.68
C LEU A 55 20.37 -0.70 -2.23
N TYR A 56 21.28 -0.20 -1.40
CA TYR A 56 22.65 0.10 -1.79
C TYR A 56 23.58 -1.12 -1.82
N LYS A 57 23.09 -2.30 -1.40
CA LYS A 57 23.88 -3.52 -1.28
C LYS A 57 23.36 -4.61 -2.22
N LYS A 58 24.18 -4.99 -3.18
CA LYS A 58 23.87 -6.10 -4.09
C LYS A 58 23.70 -7.42 -3.32
N GLY A 59 22.68 -8.19 -3.67
CA GLY A 59 22.34 -9.47 -3.05
C GLY A 59 21.56 -9.34 -1.74
N GLU A 60 21.28 -8.10 -1.29
CA GLU A 60 20.37 -7.89 -0.17
C GLU A 60 19.00 -8.47 -0.50
N LYS A 61 18.44 -9.23 0.44
CA LYS A 61 17.20 -9.97 0.23
C LYS A 61 16.27 -9.81 1.42
N VAL A 62 15.04 -9.43 1.12
CA VAL A 62 13.94 -9.39 2.08
C VAL A 62 12.94 -10.47 1.73
N GLU A 63 12.52 -11.22 2.74
CA GLU A 63 11.42 -12.17 2.66
C GLU A 63 10.36 -11.81 3.69
N LEU A 64 9.11 -11.75 3.26
CA LEU A 64 7.99 -11.47 4.15
C LEU A 64 6.75 -12.22 3.71
N VAL A 65 5.90 -12.54 4.68
CA VAL A 65 4.60 -13.17 4.45
C VAL A 65 3.51 -12.16 4.71
N PHE A 66 2.47 -12.13 3.87
CA PHE A 66 1.34 -11.23 4.00
C PHE A 66 0.04 -11.90 3.57
N TRP A 67 -1.08 -11.30 3.94
CA TRP A 67 -2.41 -11.81 3.62
C TRP A 67 -3.09 -10.92 2.59
N LYS A 68 -3.71 -11.54 1.58
CA LYS A 68 -4.73 -10.88 0.75
C LYS A 68 -6.08 -11.37 1.24
N VAL A 69 -6.81 -10.50 1.91
CA VAL A 69 -8.11 -10.80 2.52
C VAL A 69 -9.24 -10.03 1.84
N PRO A 70 -10.49 -10.54 1.88
CA PRO A 70 -11.66 -9.77 1.47
C PRO A 70 -11.76 -8.47 2.28
N GLN A 71 -11.84 -7.32 1.61
CA GLN A 71 -12.01 -6.06 2.32
C GLN A 71 -13.50 -5.78 2.49
N PRO A 72 -13.99 -5.42 3.71
CA PRO A 72 -15.33 -4.89 3.84
C PRO A 72 -15.43 -3.67 2.90
N THR A 73 -16.54 -3.57 2.17
CA THR A 73 -16.77 -2.45 1.26
C THR A 73 -17.49 -1.35 2.03
N PRO A 74 -17.06 -0.08 1.97
CA PRO A 74 -17.80 1.00 2.62
C PRO A 74 -19.23 1.03 2.08
N LYS A 75 -20.23 1.13 2.96
CA LYS A 75 -21.65 1.08 2.58
C LYS A 75 -22.05 2.13 1.55
N LEU A 76 -21.31 3.24 1.45
CA LEU A 76 -21.45 4.22 0.39
C LEU A 76 -21.29 3.61 -1.02
N PHE A 77 -20.39 2.64 -1.17
CA PHE A 77 -20.17 1.93 -2.43
C PHE A 77 -21.19 0.80 -2.69
N TYR A 78 -22.15 0.57 -1.79
CA TYR A 78 -23.32 -0.25 -2.14
C TYR A 78 -24.26 0.46 -3.12
N LEU A 79 -24.27 1.79 -3.08
CA LEU A 79 -25.07 2.62 -3.99
C LEU A 79 -24.34 2.93 -5.30
N LEU A 80 -23.01 2.99 -5.25
CA LEU A 80 -22.12 3.25 -6.38
C LEU A 80 -21.03 2.19 -6.39
N PRO A 81 -21.13 1.14 -7.23
CA PRO A 81 -20.14 0.08 -7.25
C PRO A 81 -18.76 0.67 -7.57
N ALA A 82 -17.78 0.38 -6.73
CA ALA A 82 -16.38 0.70 -6.95
C ALA A 82 -15.53 -0.56 -6.92
N ASN A 83 -14.29 -0.46 -7.42
CA ASN A 83 -13.36 -1.56 -7.43
C ASN A 83 -13.03 -2.03 -6.00
N THR A 84 -12.94 -3.35 -5.81
CA THR A 84 -12.50 -3.92 -4.53
C THR A 84 -11.08 -3.45 -4.22
N PRO A 85 -10.81 -2.93 -3.01
CA PRO A 85 -9.47 -2.53 -2.63
C PRO A 85 -8.51 -3.70 -2.74
N SER A 86 -7.34 -3.46 -3.33
CA SER A 86 -6.32 -4.49 -3.50
C SER A 86 -4.96 -4.06 -2.95
N PRO A 87 -4.14 -5.01 -2.45
CA PRO A 87 -2.80 -4.68 -2.02
C PRO A 87 -1.95 -4.13 -3.17
N LYS A 88 -1.14 -3.12 -2.88
CA LYS A 88 -0.09 -2.60 -3.75
C LYS A 88 1.24 -2.77 -3.03
N ILE A 89 2.16 -3.45 -3.69
CA ILE A 89 3.53 -3.62 -3.21
C ILE A 89 4.36 -2.51 -3.83
N ARG A 90 4.99 -1.72 -2.97
CA ARG A 90 5.74 -0.53 -3.34
C ARG A 90 7.10 -0.55 -2.67
N LEU A 91 8.06 0.14 -3.27
CA LEU A 91 9.26 0.56 -2.58
C LEU A 91 8.97 1.92 -1.93
N ASN A 92 9.18 2.02 -0.63
CA ASN A 92 9.08 3.28 0.09
C ASN A 92 10.49 3.81 0.36
N ILE A 93 10.68 5.08 0.04
CA ILE A 93 11.90 5.83 0.35
C ILE A 93 11.50 6.95 1.27
N LYS A 94 11.88 6.81 2.54
CA LYS A 94 11.62 7.81 3.57
C LYS A 94 12.79 8.76 3.69
N THR A 95 12.45 10.00 3.96
CA THR A 95 13.39 11.10 4.07
C THR A 95 13.38 11.62 5.49
N ARG A 96 14.56 11.85 6.06
CA ARG A 96 14.65 12.54 7.34
C ARG A 96 14.07 13.95 7.21
N LYS A 97 13.34 14.39 8.23
CA LYS A 97 12.79 15.75 8.29
C LYS A 97 13.92 16.77 8.10
N ASP A 98 13.69 17.77 7.26
CA ASP A 98 14.60 18.88 6.96
C ASP A 98 15.89 18.52 6.21
N SER A 99 16.00 17.34 5.60
CA SER A 99 17.18 16.99 4.80
C SER A 99 17.19 17.67 3.43
N ASN A 100 18.29 18.34 3.08
CA ASN A 100 18.56 18.80 1.72
C ASN A 100 19.39 17.75 0.97
N LEU A 101 18.75 17.02 0.05
CA LEU A 101 19.40 15.95 -0.71
C LEU A 101 20.11 16.44 -1.98
N GLY A 102 19.86 17.69 -2.41
CA GLY A 102 20.37 18.21 -3.69
C GLY A 102 19.67 17.66 -4.93
N PHE A 103 18.71 16.74 -4.79
CA PHE A 103 17.87 16.20 -5.86
C PHE A 103 16.45 15.89 -5.37
N TYR A 104 15.50 15.77 -6.29
CA TYR A 104 14.15 15.30 -5.98
C TYR A 104 14.13 13.77 -5.86
N ILE A 105 13.55 13.23 -4.79
CA ILE A 105 13.52 11.78 -4.56
C ILE A 105 12.83 11.03 -5.70
N SER A 106 11.83 11.63 -6.34
CA SER A 106 11.19 11.08 -7.54
C SER A 106 12.17 10.76 -8.67
N ASP A 107 13.33 11.40 -8.68
CA ASP A 107 14.38 11.24 -9.68
C ASP A 107 15.54 10.37 -9.19
N ILE A 108 15.44 9.73 -8.02
CA ILE A 108 16.54 8.93 -7.43
C ILE A 108 17.06 7.80 -8.35
N PHE A 109 16.19 7.27 -9.23
CA PHE A 109 16.51 6.25 -10.23
C PHE A 109 16.55 6.80 -11.67
N ARG A 110 16.72 8.12 -11.83
CA ARG A 110 16.77 8.83 -13.13
C ARG A 110 18.05 9.64 -13.22
N ASP A 111 18.33 10.15 -14.42
CA ASP A 111 19.58 10.85 -14.74
C ASP A 111 19.88 12.06 -13.83
N ASN A 112 18.84 12.72 -13.31
CA ASN A 112 18.94 13.85 -12.38
C ASN A 112 19.16 13.44 -10.90
N GLY A 113 19.12 12.14 -10.60
CA GLY A 113 19.37 11.58 -9.28
C GLY A 113 20.82 11.12 -9.10
N PRO A 114 21.15 10.51 -7.95
CA PRO A 114 22.52 10.08 -7.63
C PRO A 114 22.98 8.86 -8.44
N ILE A 115 22.11 8.26 -9.26
CA ILE A 115 22.46 7.10 -10.09
C ILE A 115 22.37 7.47 -11.56
N HIS A 116 23.51 7.79 -12.16
CA HIS A 116 23.59 8.25 -13.55
C HIS A 116 23.59 7.11 -14.59
N ASP A 117 23.96 5.88 -14.19
CA ASP A 117 24.16 4.73 -15.12
C ASP A 117 23.21 3.55 -14.87
N ILE A 118 21.95 3.79 -14.51
CA ILE A 118 20.99 2.69 -14.20
C ILE A 118 20.24 2.15 -15.42
N LYS A 119 20.33 2.83 -16.57
CA LYS A 119 19.49 2.53 -17.75
C LYS A 119 19.61 1.06 -18.13
N ASP A 120 18.47 0.37 -18.09
CA ASP A 120 18.29 -1.06 -18.39
C ASP A 120 19.06 -2.05 -17.48
N LYS A 121 19.70 -1.58 -16.40
CA LYS A 121 20.31 -2.45 -15.41
C LYS A 121 19.24 -3.06 -14.49
N PRO A 122 19.33 -4.36 -14.14
CA PRO A 122 18.41 -4.97 -13.21
C PRO A 122 18.62 -4.42 -11.80
N ILE A 123 17.59 -3.83 -11.21
CA ILE A 123 17.65 -3.19 -9.89
C ILE A 123 17.12 -4.14 -8.82
N LEU A 124 15.90 -4.66 -9.03
CA LEU A 124 15.17 -5.43 -8.01
C LEU A 124 14.49 -6.64 -8.66
N ASP A 125 14.72 -7.84 -8.13
CA ASP A 125 13.93 -9.03 -8.47
C ASP A 125 12.80 -9.19 -7.45
N ILE A 126 11.55 -9.19 -7.93
CA ILE A 126 10.37 -9.43 -7.11
C ILE A 126 9.74 -10.76 -7.51
N LYS A 127 9.58 -11.65 -6.52
CA LYS A 127 8.81 -12.89 -6.68
C LYS A 127 7.75 -12.98 -5.59
N ILE A 128 6.58 -13.48 -5.97
CA ILE A 128 5.48 -13.71 -5.05
C ILE A 128 5.00 -15.13 -5.21
N TYR A 129 4.89 -15.82 -4.09
CA TYR A 129 4.42 -17.18 -3.98
C TYR A 129 3.08 -17.18 -3.25
N LYS A 130 2.09 -17.90 -3.78
CA LYS A 130 0.88 -18.26 -3.05
C LYS A 130 1.22 -19.46 -2.17
N ILE A 131 0.91 -19.35 -0.88
CA ILE A 131 0.96 -20.49 0.04
C ILE A 131 -0.39 -21.21 -0.10
N ASN A 132 -0.33 -22.49 -0.46
CA ASN A 132 -1.49 -23.35 -0.66
C ASN A 132 -1.94 -23.97 0.68
N ASP A 133 -3.11 -24.62 0.68
CA ASP A 133 -3.69 -25.23 1.89
C ASP A 133 -2.85 -26.40 2.41
N ASP A 134 -2.06 -27.04 1.55
CA ASP A 134 -1.09 -28.10 1.88
C ASP A 134 0.30 -27.54 2.26
N LEU A 135 0.41 -26.22 2.45
CA LEU A 135 1.64 -25.48 2.75
C LEU A 135 2.69 -25.46 1.62
N THR A 136 2.37 -26.01 0.44
CA THR A 136 3.22 -25.86 -0.74
C THR A 136 3.14 -24.44 -1.28
N GLU A 137 4.13 -24.06 -2.08
CA GLU A 137 4.23 -22.72 -2.64
C GLU A 137 4.15 -22.74 -4.17
N THR A 138 3.25 -21.93 -4.71
CA THR A 138 3.11 -21.72 -6.16
C THR A 138 3.55 -20.31 -6.52
N ILE A 139 4.50 -20.17 -7.45
CA ILE A 139 4.89 -18.84 -7.94
C ILE A 139 3.74 -18.22 -8.75
N VAL A 140 3.26 -17.06 -8.31
CA VAL A 140 2.16 -16.33 -8.97
C VAL A 140 2.62 -15.02 -9.62
N TYR A 141 3.80 -14.54 -9.25
CA TYR A 141 4.40 -13.36 -9.84
C TYR A 141 5.92 -13.47 -9.84
N LYS A 142 6.54 -13.05 -10.95
CA LYS A 142 7.99 -12.91 -11.07
C LYS A 142 8.29 -11.74 -12.00
N LYS A 143 9.05 -10.76 -11.54
CA LYS A 143 9.49 -9.64 -12.37
C LYS A 143 10.81 -9.08 -11.89
N ILE A 144 11.72 -8.90 -12.85
CA ILE A 144 12.93 -8.10 -12.66
C ILE A 144 12.61 -6.67 -13.06
N HIS A 145 12.76 -5.75 -12.12
CA HIS A 145 12.58 -4.32 -12.33
C HIS A 145 13.90 -3.70 -12.78
N THR A 146 13.95 -3.24 -14.04
CA THR A 146 15.03 -2.41 -14.58
C THR A 146 14.73 -0.92 -14.51
N LYS A 147 13.46 -0.57 -14.25
CA LYS A 147 12.99 0.80 -14.04
C LYS A 147 11.97 0.83 -12.93
N ILE A 148 12.15 1.77 -12.00
CA ILE A 148 11.28 1.98 -10.85
C ILE A 148 10.71 3.39 -10.95
N THR A 149 9.39 3.51 -11.10
CA THR A 149 8.71 4.80 -11.29
C THR A 149 8.02 5.26 -10.02
N SER A 150 8.23 6.54 -9.67
CA SER A 150 7.46 7.20 -8.61
C SER A 150 5.97 7.21 -8.98
N SER A 151 5.12 6.98 -7.98
CA SER A 151 3.67 6.88 -8.15
C SER A 151 2.90 7.96 -7.39
N SER A 152 3.31 8.26 -6.16
CA SER A 152 2.88 9.39 -5.32
C SER A 152 3.43 9.20 -3.90
N GLY A 153 3.52 10.26 -3.11
CA GLY A 153 4.02 10.22 -1.73
C GLY A 153 3.20 11.14 -0.81
N TRP A 154 3.19 10.86 0.50
CA TRP A 154 2.50 11.68 1.51
C TRP A 154 3.28 11.64 2.83
N LYS A 155 3.40 12.78 3.53
CA LYS A 155 4.07 12.93 4.85
C LYS A 155 5.43 12.23 4.92
N GLY A 156 6.36 12.54 4.00
CA GLY A 156 7.73 12.01 4.03
C GLY A 156 7.92 10.59 3.50
N ASN A 157 6.84 9.91 3.08
CA ASN A 157 6.92 8.68 2.29
C ASN A 157 6.98 9.01 0.80
N ASN A 158 7.93 8.42 0.07
CA ASN A 158 8.01 8.50 -1.39
C ASN A 158 7.79 7.10 -1.95
N LEU A 159 6.62 6.84 -2.54
CA LEU A 159 6.24 5.49 -2.94
C LEU A 159 6.49 5.27 -4.44
N PHE A 160 7.24 4.21 -4.72
CA PHE A 160 7.52 3.73 -6.06
C PHE A 160 6.79 2.40 -6.29
N SER A 161 6.00 2.33 -7.34
CA SER A 161 5.17 1.15 -7.60
C SER A 161 6.01 -0.03 -8.10
N LEU A 162 5.85 -1.20 -7.47
CA LEU A 162 6.48 -2.45 -7.89
C LEU A 162 5.42 -3.42 -8.46
N VAL A 163 4.43 -3.77 -7.64
CA VAL A 163 3.40 -4.74 -8.01
C VAL A 163 2.02 -4.21 -7.64
N ASP A 164 1.09 -4.33 -8.58
CA ASP A 164 -0.34 -4.14 -8.33
C ASP A 164 -1.00 -5.50 -8.12
N PHE A 165 -1.34 -5.81 -6.87
CA PHE A 165 -1.79 -7.13 -6.44
C PHE A 165 -3.33 -7.22 -6.47
N GLY A 166 -3.89 -6.86 -7.62
CA GLY A 166 -5.31 -6.69 -7.90
C GLY A 166 -6.14 -7.97 -8.03
N THR A 167 -7.22 -7.87 -8.80
CA THR A 167 -8.20 -8.93 -9.10
C THR A 167 -7.65 -10.26 -9.63
N PRO A 168 -6.53 -10.36 -10.38
CA PRO A 168 -6.07 -11.68 -10.85
C PRO A 168 -5.55 -12.60 -9.73
N TYR A 169 -5.27 -12.07 -8.53
CA TYR A 169 -4.82 -12.87 -7.41
C TYR A 169 -6.00 -13.28 -6.53
N LEU A 170 -6.02 -14.53 -6.08
CA LEU A 170 -7.03 -15.04 -5.15
C LEU A 170 -6.83 -14.49 -3.73
N TYR A 171 -7.73 -14.79 -2.80
CA TYR A 171 -7.51 -14.52 -1.38
C TYR A 171 -6.63 -15.62 -0.76
N GLY A 172 -5.96 -15.29 0.35
CA GLY A 172 -5.11 -16.22 1.10
C GLY A 172 -3.76 -15.61 1.49
N GLN A 173 -2.83 -16.48 1.87
CA GLN A 173 -1.50 -16.11 2.33
C GLN A 173 -0.49 -16.13 1.17
N TYR A 174 0.44 -15.18 1.20
CA TYR A 174 1.45 -15.00 0.17
C TYR A 174 2.82 -14.74 0.80
N ARG A 175 3.88 -15.27 0.17
CA ARG A 175 5.26 -14.93 0.49
C ARG A 175 5.83 -14.06 -0.61
N LEU A 176 6.32 -12.88 -0.24
CA LEU A 176 7.05 -11.96 -1.11
C LEU A 176 8.54 -12.12 -0.85
N THR A 177 9.32 -12.21 -1.94
CA THR A 177 10.77 -12.06 -1.89
C THR A 177 11.19 -10.89 -2.76
N ALA A 178 11.99 -9.98 -2.20
CA ALA A 178 12.59 -8.87 -2.91
C ALA A 178 14.12 -8.97 -2.80
N GLU A 179 14.82 -9.02 -3.93
CA GLU A 179 16.27 -9.13 -3.98
C GLU A 179 16.88 -7.97 -4.78
N VAL A 180 17.90 -7.31 -4.22
CA VAL A 180 18.63 -6.23 -4.86
C VAL A 180 19.67 -6.82 -5.81
N LEU A 181 19.53 -6.56 -7.12
CA LEU A 181 20.39 -7.14 -8.15
C LEU A 181 21.57 -6.22 -8.54
N ALA A 182 21.42 -4.92 -8.37
CA ALA A 182 22.44 -3.93 -8.68
C ALA A 182 23.25 -3.54 -7.44
N ASP A 183 24.54 -3.26 -7.62
CA ASP A 183 25.31 -2.54 -6.62
C ASP A 183 25.03 -1.06 -6.78
N LEU A 184 24.27 -0.49 -5.84
CA LEU A 184 23.83 0.89 -5.85
C LEU A 184 24.41 1.63 -4.65
N SER A 185 25.71 1.50 -4.40
CA SER A 185 26.42 2.16 -3.29
C SER A 185 26.14 3.68 -3.18
N ALA A 186 25.85 4.36 -4.29
CA ALA A 186 25.40 5.76 -4.31
C ALA A 186 24.07 6.03 -3.57
N LEU A 187 23.28 5.00 -3.27
CA LEU A 187 22.09 5.06 -2.42
C LEU A 187 22.40 4.90 -0.93
N LYS A 188 23.67 4.79 -0.53
CA LYS A 188 24.01 4.83 0.89
C LYS A 188 24.03 6.30 1.36
N ILE A 189 22.84 6.85 1.60
CA ILE A 189 22.64 8.23 2.02
C ILE A 189 22.02 8.25 3.42
N ASP A 190 22.71 8.83 4.40
CA ASP A 190 22.33 8.77 5.82
C ASP A 190 20.92 9.31 6.14
N ASN A 191 20.41 10.21 5.29
CA ASN A 191 19.10 10.83 5.46
C ASN A 191 17.96 10.08 4.75
N LEU A 192 18.28 8.94 4.12
CA LEU A 192 17.30 8.09 3.44
C LEU A 192 17.19 6.73 4.13
N SER A 193 15.96 6.25 4.25
CA SER A 193 15.67 4.87 4.60
C SER A 193 14.78 4.23 3.55
N TYR A 194 15.03 2.95 3.31
CA TYR A 194 14.42 2.20 2.24
C TYR A 194 13.67 1.00 2.84
N SER A 195 12.46 0.77 2.36
CA SER A 195 11.64 -0.34 2.82
C SER A 195 10.74 -0.87 1.72
N ILE A 196 10.51 -2.18 1.73
CA ILE A 196 9.40 -2.78 1.01
C ILE A 196 8.13 -2.47 1.78
N TYR A 197 7.17 -1.85 1.10
CA TYR A 197 5.93 -1.33 1.66
C TYR A 197 4.73 -1.96 0.99
N ILE A 198 3.90 -2.65 1.76
CA ILE A 198 2.66 -3.24 1.27
C ILE A 198 1.49 -2.40 1.77
N GLU A 199 0.92 -1.64 0.84
CA GLU A 199 -0.30 -0.88 1.04
C GLU A 199 -1.49 -1.78 0.77
N GLN A 200 -2.25 -2.18 1.79
CA GLN A 200 -3.31 -3.17 1.60
C GLN A 200 -4.69 -2.60 1.23
N TYR A 201 -4.85 -1.27 1.22
CA TYR A 201 -6.08 -0.59 0.81
C TYR A 201 -5.78 0.49 -0.21
N ALA A 202 -6.00 0.18 -1.48
CA ALA A 202 -6.00 1.17 -2.55
C ALA A 202 -7.28 1.01 -3.37
N ILE A 203 -8.15 2.01 -3.32
CA ILE A 203 -9.28 2.12 -4.25
C ILE A 203 -8.72 2.62 -5.59
N LYS A 204 -9.07 1.95 -6.68
CA LYS A 204 -8.85 2.44 -8.05
C LYS A 204 -10.08 3.15 -8.55
#